data_AF-A0A495J199-F1
#
_entry.id   AF-A0A495J199-F1
#
_cell.length_a   1.000
_cell.length_b   1.000
_cell.length_c   1.000
_cell.angle_alpha   90.00
_cell.angle_beta   90.00
_cell.angle_gamma   90.00
#
_symmetry.space_group_name_H-M   'P 1'
#
loop_
_entity.id
_entity.type
_entity.pdbx_description
1 polymer ?
#
loop_
_entity_poly.entity_id
_entity_poly.type
_entity_poly.pdbx_seq_one_letter_code
_entity_poly.pdbx_strand_id
1 'polypeptide(L)'
;MPKFFCRFLFLSFLILLLFTVGCKHKPPIATKFYEHYQNKVYNDFDTTAYYTEFKHQLKQFKHSGQYAVPIATYYKGHHFEPHFVNQFLFNGQLRTLITNLNNAAQHGLNPALFKANKIEQYLDTIEANRFKKITDFYPVLARLELQTATSLLAYNAALQYGMVNPHNLYRRYDIPVKRPDSTLFNTVYQTNNLQSYLEQIQPKSPAYLALKNELANLSADTTDSLALRRQTIIKINMERLRWNTPAKDSRYLWVNIPAFKLQWVENNKAVFDMKVCVGQPKPAGYDTMLLKYFKTKKIDDKPLNHETTILCSRINTIQLNPNWNIPASIAQNEIYYSILKDPDYLVNNNMRVYFHEKRINRPDTIRWRRINRQKMPYTFKQDASDLNALGKFKFIFDNESSIYLHDTPNKKAFLSNYRAVSHGCVRVDDPLKLTEALVNDTNKVDNIRMEVGLKPLSLKDTTRYKAIQAKRAVRGFELKSKYLGLKPDMQLFIDYYTCMPDENGKLVYYNDVYRMDDKLEKAMSKYLSK
;
A
#
# COMPACT_ATOMS: atom_id res chain seq x y z
N MET A 1 79.88 13.49 19.84
CA MET A 1 80.76 13.61 18.64
C MET A 1 81.74 12.44 18.65
N PRO A 2 82.26 11.91 17.52
CA PRO A 2 81.91 12.18 16.10
C PRO A 2 80.60 11.47 15.66
N LYS A 3 80.13 11.30 14.41
CA LYS A 3 80.44 11.75 13.00
C LYS A 3 81.07 10.74 11.97
N PHE A 4 80.41 10.63 10.79
CA PHE A 4 80.84 10.12 9.44
C PHE A 4 81.06 8.59 9.21
N PHE A 5 80.21 7.88 8.41
CA PHE A 5 80.21 7.60 6.92
C PHE A 5 81.06 6.34 6.52
N CYS A 6 80.80 5.50 5.50
CA CYS A 6 79.73 5.32 4.48
C CYS A 6 79.85 3.93 3.77
N ARG A 7 78.77 3.41 3.13
CA ARG A 7 78.62 2.60 1.86
C ARG A 7 79.78 1.69 1.33
N PHE A 8 79.60 0.57 0.59
CA PHE A 8 78.47 -0.18 -0.01
C PHE A 8 78.94 -1.59 -0.52
N LEU A 9 78.01 -2.55 -0.71
CA LEU A 9 77.99 -3.66 -1.72
C LEU A 9 79.16 -4.67 -1.85
N PHE A 10 78.84 -5.98 -1.79
CA PHE A 10 78.84 -6.84 -2.99
C PHE A 10 77.99 -8.13 -2.81
N LEU A 11 77.59 -8.72 -3.95
CA LEU A 11 76.67 -9.87 -4.10
C LEU A 11 77.29 -11.22 -3.72
N SER A 12 76.48 -12.17 -3.23
CA SER A 12 76.55 -13.57 -3.66
C SER A 12 75.21 -14.31 -3.48
N PHE A 13 74.99 -15.30 -4.34
CA PHE A 13 73.73 -16.01 -4.56
C PHE A 13 73.74 -17.33 -3.76
N LEU A 14 72.64 -17.69 -3.08
CA LEU A 14 72.41 -19.10 -2.74
C LEU A 14 70.94 -19.49 -2.87
N ILE A 15 70.72 -20.54 -3.65
CA ILE A 15 69.41 -21.10 -3.97
C ILE A 15 68.96 -21.97 -2.80
N LEU A 16 67.75 -21.71 -2.27
CA LEU A 16 67.07 -22.67 -1.40
C LEU A 16 65.67 -22.97 -1.97
N LEU A 17 65.53 -24.14 -2.60
CA LEU A 17 64.22 -24.68 -2.96
C LEU A 17 63.46 -25.05 -1.68
N LEU A 18 62.64 -24.13 -1.19
CA LEU A 18 61.60 -24.48 -0.22
C LEU A 18 60.42 -25.12 -0.96
N PHE A 19 60.37 -26.45 -0.92
CA PHE A 19 59.13 -27.19 -1.17
C PHE A 19 58.12 -26.83 -0.08
N THR A 20 57.39 -25.73 -0.28
CA THR A 20 56.14 -25.49 0.44
C THR A 20 55.13 -26.48 -0.09
N VAL A 21 55.05 -27.65 0.56
CA VAL A 21 53.87 -28.51 0.50
C VAL A 21 52.72 -27.67 1.04
N GLY A 22 52.00 -27.02 0.13
CA GLY A 22 50.83 -26.24 0.46
C GLY A 22 49.79 -27.19 1.02
N CYS A 23 49.67 -27.24 2.35
CA CYS A 23 48.52 -27.84 3.03
C CYS A 23 47.28 -27.12 2.51
N LYS A 24 46.63 -27.71 1.50
CA LYS A 24 45.36 -27.22 0.95
C LYS A 24 44.38 -27.18 2.12
N HIS A 25 44.07 -25.98 2.59
CA HIS A 25 43.10 -25.78 3.65
C HIS A 25 41.75 -26.24 3.13
N LYS A 26 41.35 -27.48 3.48
CA LYS A 26 40.09 -28.08 3.04
C LYS A 26 38.96 -27.15 3.52
N PRO A 27 38.15 -26.58 2.61
CA PRO A 27 37.09 -25.68 3.02
C PRO A 27 36.07 -26.47 3.86
N PRO A 28 35.44 -25.88 4.89
CA PRO A 28 34.60 -26.60 5.84
C PRO A 28 33.50 -27.46 5.18
N ILE A 29 33.00 -27.02 4.03
CA ILE A 29 32.01 -27.74 3.23
C ILE A 29 32.53 -29.07 2.64
N ALA A 30 33.77 -29.12 2.14
CA ALA A 30 34.33 -30.33 1.54
C ALA A 30 34.51 -31.46 2.57
N THR A 31 34.92 -31.09 3.77
CA THR A 31 35.02 -32.02 4.92
C THR A 31 33.63 -32.57 5.28
N LYS A 32 32.61 -31.70 5.43
CA LYS A 32 31.22 -32.12 5.66
C LYS A 32 30.69 -33.07 4.57
N PHE A 33 31.01 -32.82 3.29
CA PHE A 33 30.63 -33.71 2.18
C PHE A 33 31.27 -35.09 2.31
N TYR A 34 32.56 -35.17 2.60
CA TYR A 34 33.23 -36.45 2.82
C TYR A 34 32.66 -37.19 4.04
N GLU A 35 32.47 -36.50 5.17
CA GLU A 35 31.90 -37.07 6.40
C GLU A 35 30.49 -37.62 6.19
N HIS A 36 29.63 -36.89 5.48
CA HIS A 36 28.24 -37.28 5.25
C HIS A 36 28.09 -38.41 4.23
N TYR A 37 28.83 -38.37 3.11
CA TYR A 37 28.64 -39.28 1.98
C TYR A 37 29.67 -40.40 1.86
N GLN A 38 30.78 -40.33 2.62
CA GLN A 38 31.92 -41.27 2.58
C GLN A 38 32.52 -41.49 1.18
N ASN A 39 32.25 -40.59 0.23
CA ASN A 39 32.73 -40.68 -1.15
C ASN A 39 34.08 -39.96 -1.30
N LYS A 40 35.10 -40.70 -1.73
CA LYS A 40 36.46 -40.19 -1.87
C LYS A 40 36.61 -39.05 -2.87
N VAL A 41 35.66 -38.87 -3.82
CA VAL A 41 35.67 -37.75 -4.79
C VAL A 41 35.77 -36.38 -4.11
N TYR A 42 35.20 -36.24 -2.90
CA TYR A 42 35.23 -34.98 -2.14
C TYR A 42 36.60 -34.67 -1.50
N ASN A 43 37.55 -35.61 -1.48
CA ASN A 43 38.94 -35.33 -1.08
C ASN A 43 39.68 -34.47 -2.11
N ASP A 44 39.26 -34.51 -3.38
CA ASP A 44 39.86 -33.74 -4.47
C ASP A 44 39.30 -32.30 -4.54
N PHE A 45 38.46 -31.89 -3.58
CA PHE A 45 37.86 -30.56 -3.56
C PHE A 45 38.94 -29.47 -3.44
N ASP A 46 38.93 -28.56 -4.41
CA ASP A 46 39.82 -27.42 -4.52
C ASP A 46 38.99 -26.13 -4.50
N THR A 47 39.15 -25.34 -3.43
CA THR A 47 38.41 -24.09 -3.21
C THR A 47 38.61 -23.08 -4.33
N THR A 48 39.81 -23.01 -4.92
CA THR A 48 40.14 -22.07 -5.99
C THR A 48 39.47 -22.48 -7.30
N ALA A 49 39.47 -23.78 -7.60
CA ALA A 49 38.73 -24.32 -8.74
C ALA A 49 37.21 -24.11 -8.57
N TYR A 50 36.68 -24.41 -7.38
CA TYR A 50 35.25 -24.19 -7.07
C TYR A 50 34.86 -22.71 -7.20
N TYR A 51 35.61 -21.78 -6.62
CA TYR A 51 35.31 -20.34 -6.74
C TYR A 51 35.47 -19.81 -8.16
N THR A 52 36.30 -20.43 -8.99
CA THR A 52 36.40 -20.13 -10.43
C THR A 52 35.11 -20.55 -11.16
N GLU A 53 34.61 -21.76 -10.89
CA GLU A 53 33.34 -22.22 -11.45
C GLU A 53 32.13 -21.44 -10.88
N PHE A 54 32.15 -21.07 -9.60
CA PHE A 54 31.12 -20.23 -9.00
C PHE A 54 31.05 -18.86 -9.67
N LYS A 55 32.19 -18.20 -9.93
CA LYS A 55 32.25 -16.96 -10.70
C LYS A 55 31.69 -17.13 -12.12
N HIS A 56 31.95 -18.27 -12.76
CA HIS A 56 31.41 -18.60 -14.07
C HIS A 56 29.88 -18.75 -14.05
N GLN A 57 29.33 -19.55 -13.12
CA GLN A 57 27.87 -19.68 -12.93
C GLN A 57 27.23 -18.33 -12.55
N LEU A 58 27.86 -17.55 -11.67
CA LEU A 58 27.37 -16.23 -11.27
C LEU A 58 27.31 -15.23 -12.44
N LYS A 59 28.28 -15.28 -13.37
CA LYS A 59 28.29 -14.45 -14.58
C LYS A 59 27.10 -14.79 -15.48
N GLN A 60 26.79 -16.08 -15.69
CA GLN A 60 25.61 -16.52 -16.44
C GLN A 60 24.31 -16.09 -15.72
N PHE A 61 24.28 -16.27 -14.39
CA PHE A 61 23.14 -15.95 -13.53
C PHE A 61 22.80 -14.44 -13.46
N LYS A 62 23.74 -13.53 -13.75
CA LYS A 62 23.55 -12.06 -13.67
C LYS A 62 22.35 -11.54 -14.48
N HIS A 63 21.86 -12.30 -15.47
CA HIS A 63 20.74 -11.94 -16.34
C HIS A 63 19.41 -12.65 -16.00
N SER A 64 19.34 -13.37 -14.87
CA SER A 64 18.24 -14.30 -14.55
C SER A 64 16.97 -13.70 -13.92
N GLY A 65 16.98 -12.40 -13.56
CA GLY A 65 15.82 -11.71 -12.99
C GLY A 65 16.19 -10.57 -12.02
N GLN A 66 15.18 -10.05 -11.32
CA GLN A 66 15.29 -8.81 -10.53
C GLN A 66 16.30 -8.86 -9.37
N TYR A 67 16.59 -10.04 -8.82
CA TYR A 67 17.56 -10.22 -7.72
C TYR A 67 18.98 -10.49 -8.19
N ALA A 68 19.21 -10.67 -9.50
CA ALA A 68 20.48 -11.17 -10.01
C ALA A 68 21.66 -10.21 -9.73
N VAL A 69 21.43 -8.89 -9.78
CA VAL A 69 22.45 -7.89 -9.47
C VAL A 69 22.76 -7.84 -7.96
N PRO A 70 21.79 -7.67 -7.04
CA PRO A 70 22.05 -7.76 -5.59
C PRO A 70 22.76 -9.04 -5.15
N ILE A 71 22.31 -10.20 -5.64
CA ILE A 71 22.94 -11.50 -5.34
C ILE A 71 24.41 -11.53 -5.82
N ALA A 72 24.67 -11.03 -7.03
CA ALA A 72 26.05 -10.95 -7.55
C ALA A 72 26.92 -9.94 -6.80
N THR A 73 26.35 -8.88 -6.25
CA THR A 73 27.06 -7.94 -5.36
C THR A 73 27.40 -8.61 -4.02
N TYR A 74 26.46 -9.35 -3.43
CA TYR A 74 26.68 -10.09 -2.18
C TYR A 74 27.87 -11.06 -2.30
N TYR A 75 27.85 -12.00 -3.25
CA TYR A 75 28.92 -13.00 -3.36
C TYR A 75 30.28 -12.40 -3.74
N LYS A 76 30.32 -11.28 -4.46
CA LYS A 76 31.58 -10.54 -4.69
C LYS A 76 32.18 -9.97 -3.40
N GLY A 77 31.34 -9.46 -2.50
CA GLY A 77 31.77 -8.97 -1.20
C GLY A 77 32.18 -10.08 -0.21
N HIS A 78 31.63 -11.28 -0.38
CA HIS A 78 31.87 -12.45 0.49
C HIS A 78 32.78 -13.50 -0.19
N HIS A 79 33.75 -13.05 -0.98
CA HIS A 79 34.79 -13.90 -1.61
C HIS A 79 34.28 -15.15 -2.38
N PHE A 80 33.04 -15.11 -2.87
CA PHE A 80 32.35 -16.22 -3.56
C PHE A 80 32.10 -17.46 -2.69
N GLU A 81 32.14 -17.32 -1.36
CA GLU A 81 31.77 -18.38 -0.44
C GLU A 81 30.26 -18.65 -0.48
N PRO A 82 29.81 -19.93 -0.58
CA PRO A 82 28.39 -20.28 -0.47
C PRO A 82 27.86 -20.01 0.94
N HIS A 83 26.71 -19.37 1.04
CA HIS A 83 26.07 -19.08 2.31
C HIS A 83 25.04 -20.15 2.66
N PHE A 84 24.03 -20.35 1.80
CA PHE A 84 22.88 -21.22 2.10
C PHE A 84 23.26 -22.69 2.14
N VAL A 85 24.10 -23.15 1.22
CA VAL A 85 24.58 -24.53 1.17
C VAL A 85 25.47 -24.84 2.39
N ASN A 86 26.35 -23.92 2.80
CA ASN A 86 27.22 -24.10 3.98
C ASN A 86 26.43 -24.30 5.28
N GLN A 87 25.26 -23.64 5.39
CA GLN A 87 24.40 -23.66 6.58
C GLN A 87 23.28 -24.71 6.55
N PHE A 88 22.63 -24.93 5.40
CA PHE A 88 21.31 -25.59 5.34
C PHE A 88 21.27 -26.91 4.57
N LEU A 89 22.36 -27.30 3.88
CA LEU A 89 22.35 -28.51 3.06
C LEU A 89 22.13 -29.78 3.88
N PHE A 90 22.86 -29.92 5.00
CA PHE A 90 22.93 -31.18 5.76
C PHE A 90 21.96 -31.28 6.94
N ASN A 91 21.05 -30.31 7.11
CA ASN A 91 20.10 -30.27 8.23
C ASN A 91 18.63 -30.23 7.78
N GLY A 92 18.36 -30.62 6.52
CA GLY A 92 17.00 -30.71 5.96
C GLY A 92 16.34 -29.37 5.62
N GLN A 93 16.91 -28.23 6.02
CA GLN A 93 16.25 -26.93 5.88
C GLN A 93 16.08 -26.47 4.42
N LEU A 94 16.86 -26.99 3.46
CA LEU A 94 16.59 -26.80 2.03
C LEU A 94 15.32 -27.55 1.56
N ARG A 95 15.01 -28.72 2.14
CA ARG A 95 13.74 -29.44 1.88
C ARG A 95 12.57 -28.67 2.49
N THR A 96 12.71 -28.13 3.71
CA THR A 96 11.76 -27.19 4.31
C THR A 96 11.46 -25.99 3.41
N LEU A 97 12.49 -25.40 2.80
CA LEU A 97 12.30 -24.31 1.83
C LEU A 97 11.49 -24.78 0.62
N ILE A 98 11.87 -25.88 -0.04
CA ILE A 98 11.15 -26.47 -1.18
C ILE A 98 9.65 -26.66 -0.84
N THR A 99 9.33 -27.23 0.32
CA THR A 99 7.95 -27.41 0.78
C THR A 99 7.18 -26.09 0.90
N ASN A 100 7.79 -25.05 1.50
CA ASN A 100 7.15 -23.73 1.63
C ASN A 100 6.93 -23.06 0.27
N LEU A 101 7.90 -23.17 -0.65
CA LEU A 101 7.79 -22.62 -2.00
C LEU A 101 6.69 -23.31 -2.82
N ASN A 102 6.57 -24.64 -2.70
CA ASN A 102 5.48 -25.41 -3.32
C ASN A 102 4.11 -25.04 -2.74
N ASN A 103 4.04 -24.75 -1.44
CA ASN A 103 2.82 -24.32 -0.75
C ASN A 103 2.41 -22.85 -1.00
N ALA A 104 3.10 -22.12 -1.89
CA ALA A 104 2.75 -20.74 -2.23
C ALA A 104 1.31 -20.54 -2.75
N ALA A 105 0.68 -21.61 -3.28
CA ALA A 105 -0.72 -21.59 -3.69
C ALA A 105 -1.67 -21.24 -2.54
N GLN A 106 -1.34 -21.62 -1.30
CA GLN A 106 -2.10 -21.21 -0.10
C GLN A 106 -2.09 -19.69 0.13
N HIS A 107 -1.12 -18.96 -0.44
CA HIS A 107 -1.02 -17.50 -0.40
C HIS A 107 -1.65 -16.82 -1.64
N GLY A 108 -2.35 -17.61 -2.47
CA GLY A 108 -2.91 -17.21 -3.76
C GLY A 108 -1.88 -17.12 -4.90
N LEU A 109 -0.63 -17.52 -4.67
CA LEU A 109 0.49 -17.31 -5.59
C LEU A 109 0.88 -18.58 -6.35
N ASN A 110 1.25 -18.45 -7.61
CA ASN A 110 1.72 -19.56 -8.44
C ASN A 110 3.07 -20.10 -7.93
N PRO A 111 3.15 -21.37 -7.46
CA PRO A 111 4.41 -21.94 -6.95
C PRO A 111 5.56 -21.94 -7.96
N ALA A 112 5.26 -22.03 -9.26
CA ALA A 112 6.27 -22.05 -10.33
C ALA A 112 7.13 -20.78 -10.38
N LEU A 113 6.65 -19.66 -9.85
CA LEU A 113 7.43 -18.41 -9.71
C LEU A 113 8.71 -18.61 -8.90
N PHE A 114 8.65 -19.49 -7.89
CA PHE A 114 9.71 -19.67 -6.91
C PHE A 114 10.66 -20.83 -7.27
N LYS A 115 10.44 -21.53 -8.40
CA LYS A 115 11.37 -22.52 -8.97
C LYS A 115 11.85 -23.59 -7.97
N ALA A 116 10.98 -24.03 -7.06
CA ALA A 116 11.28 -25.03 -6.03
C ALA A 116 11.86 -26.32 -6.66
N ASN A 117 11.26 -26.76 -7.77
CA ASN A 117 11.70 -27.87 -8.60
C ASN A 117 13.17 -27.78 -9.08
N LYS A 118 13.76 -26.58 -9.16
CA LYS A 118 15.18 -26.41 -9.51
C LYS A 118 16.09 -26.59 -8.31
N ILE A 119 15.67 -26.15 -7.12
CA ILE A 119 16.39 -26.46 -5.88
C ILE A 119 16.37 -27.98 -5.67
N GLU A 120 15.18 -28.59 -5.79
CA GLU A 120 14.95 -30.03 -5.69
C GLU A 120 15.82 -30.82 -6.69
N GLN A 121 15.78 -30.48 -7.99
CA GLN A 121 16.61 -31.13 -9.00
C GLN A 121 18.11 -31.12 -8.65
N TYR A 122 18.66 -29.99 -8.18
CA TYR A 122 20.08 -29.92 -7.81
C TYR A 122 20.37 -30.67 -6.50
N LEU A 123 19.45 -30.62 -5.53
CA LEU A 123 19.58 -31.30 -4.25
C LEU A 123 19.51 -32.82 -4.42
N ASP A 124 18.56 -33.36 -5.19
CA ASP A 124 18.46 -34.77 -5.56
C ASP A 124 19.73 -35.25 -6.29
N THR A 125 20.30 -34.42 -7.16
CA THR A 125 21.55 -34.72 -7.88
C THR A 125 22.73 -34.84 -6.91
N ILE A 126 22.75 -34.01 -5.86
CA ILE A 126 23.77 -34.04 -4.81
C ILE A 126 23.59 -35.25 -3.88
N GLU A 127 22.37 -35.46 -3.37
CA GLU A 127 22.02 -36.56 -2.47
C GLU A 127 22.19 -37.95 -3.12
N ALA A 128 21.97 -38.07 -4.44
CA ALA A 128 22.25 -39.29 -5.19
C ALA A 128 23.75 -39.66 -5.22
N ASN A 129 24.66 -38.70 -4.96
CA ASN A 129 26.09 -38.91 -4.75
C ASN A 129 26.81 -39.69 -5.89
N ARG A 130 26.38 -39.51 -7.14
CA ARG A 130 26.88 -40.28 -8.31
C ARG A 130 28.06 -39.61 -9.05
N PHE A 131 28.70 -38.62 -8.44
CA PHE A 131 29.80 -37.87 -9.08
C PHE A 131 31.06 -38.72 -9.21
N LYS A 132 31.57 -38.84 -10.43
CA LYS A 132 32.85 -39.53 -10.73
C LYS A 132 34.06 -38.60 -10.66
N LYS A 133 33.84 -37.30 -10.87
CA LYS A 133 34.87 -36.24 -10.78
C LYS A 133 34.33 -35.07 -9.98
N ILE A 134 35.21 -34.45 -9.20
CA ILE A 134 34.84 -33.29 -8.38
C ILE A 134 34.47 -32.05 -9.23
N THR A 135 34.99 -31.97 -10.45
CA THR A 135 34.65 -30.94 -11.45
C THR A 135 33.19 -31.00 -11.90
N ASP A 136 32.57 -32.17 -11.87
CA ASP A 136 31.17 -32.36 -12.30
C ASP A 136 30.20 -31.89 -11.21
N PHE A 137 30.67 -31.85 -9.96
CA PHE A 137 29.94 -31.44 -8.78
C PHE A 137 29.89 -29.91 -8.58
N TYR A 138 31.00 -29.20 -8.87
CA TYR A 138 31.08 -27.74 -8.68
C TYR A 138 29.94 -26.93 -9.34
N PRO A 139 29.52 -27.18 -10.60
CA PRO A 139 28.43 -26.42 -11.21
C PRO A 139 27.08 -26.70 -10.54
N VAL A 140 26.85 -27.92 -10.04
CA VAL A 140 25.61 -28.29 -9.34
C VAL A 140 25.52 -27.56 -8.00
N LEU A 141 26.62 -27.56 -7.22
CA LEU A 141 26.70 -26.88 -5.93
C LEU A 141 26.50 -25.36 -6.08
N ALA A 142 27.19 -24.73 -7.04
CA ALA A 142 27.06 -23.31 -7.32
C ALA A 142 25.64 -22.92 -7.79
N ARG A 143 24.99 -23.76 -8.61
CA ARG A 143 23.61 -23.52 -9.06
C ARG A 143 22.59 -23.70 -7.93
N LEU A 144 22.79 -24.66 -7.02
CA LEU A 144 21.95 -24.82 -5.84
C LEU A 144 22.01 -23.56 -4.96
N GLU A 145 23.19 -23.03 -4.68
CA GLU A 145 23.39 -21.80 -3.91
C GLU A 145 22.67 -20.59 -4.53
N LEU A 146 22.89 -20.35 -5.83
CA LEU A 146 22.30 -19.21 -6.54
C LEU A 146 20.77 -19.35 -6.68
N GLN A 147 20.26 -20.55 -6.93
CA GLN A 147 18.82 -20.79 -7.04
C GLN A 147 18.14 -20.65 -5.66
N THR A 148 18.76 -21.14 -4.59
CA THR A 148 18.26 -21.02 -3.21
C THR A 148 18.13 -19.54 -2.81
N ALA A 149 19.20 -18.75 -3.01
CA ALA A 149 19.19 -17.31 -2.76
C ALA A 149 18.04 -16.60 -3.52
N THR A 150 17.92 -16.89 -4.82
CA THR A 150 16.91 -16.27 -5.69
C THR A 150 15.49 -16.60 -5.26
N SER A 151 15.22 -17.87 -4.98
CA SER A 151 13.89 -18.36 -4.62
C SER A 151 13.45 -17.83 -3.26
N LEU A 152 14.35 -17.81 -2.27
CA LEU A 152 14.08 -17.29 -0.94
C LEU A 152 13.83 -15.77 -0.96
N LEU A 153 14.64 -15.01 -1.70
CA LEU A 153 14.43 -13.57 -1.91
C LEU A 153 13.11 -13.26 -2.62
N ALA A 154 12.77 -14.03 -3.66
CA ALA A 154 11.51 -13.89 -4.39
C ALA A 154 10.29 -14.19 -3.51
N TYR A 155 10.34 -15.27 -2.73
CA TYR A 155 9.26 -15.69 -1.85
C TYR A 155 9.05 -14.70 -0.70
N ASN A 156 10.13 -14.27 -0.04
CA ASN A 156 10.08 -13.21 0.97
C ASN A 156 9.46 -11.93 0.42
N ALA A 157 9.96 -11.41 -0.71
CA ALA A 157 9.42 -10.20 -1.31
C ALA A 157 7.94 -10.33 -1.70
N ALA A 158 7.51 -11.48 -2.23
CA ALA A 158 6.13 -11.74 -2.61
C ALA A 158 5.17 -11.71 -1.40
N LEU A 159 5.62 -12.24 -0.26
CA LEU A 159 4.84 -12.27 0.98
C LEU A 159 4.86 -10.93 1.75
N GLN A 160 6.00 -10.23 1.78
CA GLN A 160 6.18 -9.02 2.60
C GLN A 160 5.92 -7.69 1.86
N TYR A 161 5.86 -7.69 0.52
CA TYR A 161 5.73 -6.48 -0.30
C TYR A 161 4.79 -6.60 -1.51
N GLY A 162 4.19 -7.78 -1.74
CA GLY A 162 3.32 -8.06 -2.87
C GLY A 162 4.07 -8.19 -4.20
N MET A 163 3.36 -8.75 -5.19
CA MET A 163 3.86 -8.96 -6.56
C MET A 163 3.73 -7.74 -7.46
N VAL A 164 2.83 -6.79 -7.14
CA VAL A 164 2.60 -5.58 -7.95
C VAL A 164 2.70 -4.31 -7.10
N ASN A 165 3.24 -3.25 -7.68
CA ASN A 165 3.24 -1.92 -7.06
C ASN A 165 1.92 -1.19 -7.39
N PRO A 166 1.07 -0.85 -6.40
CA PRO A 166 -0.20 -0.16 -6.64
C PRO A 166 -0.05 1.21 -7.31
N HIS A 167 1.04 1.96 -7.07
CA HIS A 167 1.28 3.24 -7.74
C HIS A 167 1.42 3.11 -9.26
N ASN A 168 1.85 1.94 -9.76
CA ASN A 168 1.94 1.67 -11.20
C ASN A 168 0.59 1.28 -11.83
N LEU A 169 -0.42 0.95 -11.01
CA LEU A 169 -1.77 0.55 -11.45
C LEU A 169 -2.79 1.68 -11.32
N TYR A 170 -2.67 2.49 -10.27
CA TYR A 170 -3.74 3.35 -9.79
C TYR A 170 -3.28 4.80 -9.66
N ARG A 171 -3.83 5.67 -10.50
CA ARG A 171 -3.55 7.12 -10.51
C ARG A 171 -4.07 7.89 -9.27
N ARG A 172 -4.80 7.23 -8.36
CA ARG A 172 -5.35 7.84 -7.13
C ARG A 172 -5.06 6.91 -5.95
N TYR A 173 -3.79 6.58 -5.78
CA TYR A 173 -3.28 5.73 -4.72
C TYR A 173 -2.06 6.43 -4.12
N ASP A 174 -2.29 7.07 -2.98
CA ASP A 174 -1.38 7.97 -2.29
C ASP A 174 -0.96 7.37 -0.93
N ILE A 175 -1.30 6.10 -0.64
CA ILE A 175 -0.74 5.36 0.51
C ILE A 175 0.73 5.02 0.18
N PRO A 176 1.72 5.42 0.99
CA PRO A 176 3.09 5.00 0.80
C PRO A 176 3.22 3.48 0.89
N VAL A 177 3.91 2.84 -0.06
CA VAL A 177 4.25 1.41 0.02
C VAL A 177 5.76 1.22 0.00
N LYS A 178 6.29 0.50 1.00
CA LYS A 178 7.70 0.08 0.97
C LYS A 178 7.90 -0.92 -0.17
N ARG A 179 9.15 -1.03 -0.65
CA ARG A 179 9.60 -2.04 -1.63
C ARG A 179 10.78 -2.82 -1.04
N PRO A 180 11.11 -4.01 -1.55
CA PRO A 180 12.32 -4.74 -1.17
C PRO A 180 13.57 -3.85 -1.36
N ASP A 181 14.32 -3.67 -0.28
CA ASP A 181 15.53 -2.84 -0.21
C ASP A 181 16.71 -3.66 0.36
N SER A 182 17.85 -3.02 0.62
CA SER A 182 19.03 -3.66 1.22
C SER A 182 18.74 -4.34 2.56
N THR A 183 17.78 -3.85 3.34
CA THR A 183 17.37 -4.45 4.61
C THR A 183 16.83 -5.87 4.39
N LEU A 184 15.96 -6.07 3.40
CA LEU A 184 15.44 -7.40 3.04
C LEU A 184 16.56 -8.37 2.65
N PHE A 185 17.55 -7.92 1.86
CA PHE A 185 18.68 -8.78 1.49
C PHE A 185 19.50 -9.16 2.73
N ASN A 186 19.82 -8.19 3.59
CA ASN A 186 20.58 -8.43 4.82
C ASN A 186 19.88 -9.44 5.73
N THR A 187 18.57 -9.33 5.96
CA THR A 187 17.84 -10.29 6.80
C THR A 187 17.84 -11.70 6.19
N VAL A 188 17.74 -11.83 4.86
CA VAL A 188 17.81 -13.14 4.19
C VAL A 188 19.19 -13.80 4.31
N TYR A 189 20.27 -13.01 4.27
CA TYR A 189 21.66 -13.50 4.44
C TYR A 189 22.15 -13.50 5.90
N GLN A 190 21.27 -13.21 6.87
CA GLN A 190 21.55 -13.28 8.32
C GLN A 190 20.69 -14.34 9.02
N THR A 191 19.81 -15.03 8.30
CA THR A 191 19.06 -16.14 8.87
C THR A 191 19.98 -17.32 9.15
N ASN A 192 19.88 -17.89 10.36
CA ASN A 192 20.54 -19.14 10.74
C ASN A 192 19.52 -20.30 10.86
N ASN A 193 18.23 -20.04 10.58
CA ASN A 193 17.15 -21.02 10.65
C ASN A 193 16.04 -20.65 9.64
N LEU A 194 15.99 -21.38 8.52
CA LEU A 194 15.00 -21.20 7.47
C LEU A 194 13.58 -21.51 7.94
N GLN A 195 13.35 -22.49 8.84
CA GLN A 195 12.00 -22.80 9.34
C GLN A 195 11.40 -21.59 10.06
N SER A 196 12.08 -21.10 11.10
CA SER A 196 11.62 -19.93 11.87
C SER A 196 11.55 -18.66 11.01
N TYR A 197 12.44 -18.53 10.02
CA TYR A 197 12.42 -17.41 9.08
C TYR A 197 11.21 -17.45 8.13
N LEU A 198 10.90 -18.62 7.56
CA LEU A 198 9.75 -18.82 6.67
C LEU A 198 8.41 -18.63 7.42
N GLU A 199 8.36 -18.98 8.71
CA GLU A 199 7.25 -18.67 9.61
C GLU A 199 7.15 -17.17 9.96
N GLN A 200 8.28 -16.46 10.05
CA GLN A 200 8.33 -15.03 10.35
C GLN A 200 7.79 -14.18 9.19
N ILE A 201 8.15 -14.50 7.94
CA ILE A 201 7.78 -13.71 6.75
C ILE A 201 6.34 -13.90 6.26
N GLN A 202 5.57 -14.85 6.80
CA GLN A 202 4.15 -14.98 6.44
C GLN A 202 3.33 -13.82 7.01
N PRO A 203 2.37 -13.23 6.26
CA PRO A 203 1.51 -12.17 6.79
C PRO A 203 0.61 -12.71 7.90
N LYS A 204 0.62 -12.04 9.08
CA LYS A 204 -0.03 -12.51 10.31
C LYS A 204 -1.27 -11.69 10.71
N SER A 205 -1.74 -10.80 9.85
CA SER A 205 -2.94 -10.01 10.15
C SER A 205 -4.19 -10.93 10.18
N PRO A 206 -5.14 -10.73 11.11
CA PRO A 206 -6.35 -11.56 11.17
C PRO A 206 -7.11 -11.61 9.84
N ALA A 207 -7.14 -10.48 9.10
CA ALA A 207 -7.75 -10.41 7.77
C ALA A 207 -7.05 -11.31 6.74
N TYR A 208 -5.72 -11.36 6.73
CA TYR A 208 -4.99 -12.22 5.80
C TYR A 208 -5.17 -13.70 6.14
N LEU A 209 -5.19 -14.05 7.43
CA LEU A 209 -5.43 -15.42 7.89
C LEU A 209 -6.85 -15.90 7.56
N ALA A 210 -7.87 -15.06 7.75
CA ALA A 210 -9.24 -15.36 7.33
C ALA A 210 -9.35 -15.60 5.82
N LEU A 211 -8.70 -14.77 4.99
CA LEU A 211 -8.64 -14.96 3.54
C LEU A 211 -7.87 -16.23 3.12
N LYS A 212 -6.75 -16.53 3.77
CA LYS A 212 -5.97 -17.77 3.55
C LYS A 212 -6.78 -19.02 3.90
N ASN A 213 -7.52 -18.98 5.01
CA ASN A 213 -8.36 -20.10 5.45
C ASN A 213 -9.56 -20.33 4.51
N GLU A 214 -10.27 -19.27 4.09
CA GLU A 214 -11.34 -19.42 3.10
C GLU A 214 -10.81 -19.96 1.77
N LEU A 215 -9.65 -19.45 1.29
CA LEU A 215 -9.05 -19.94 0.05
C LEU A 215 -8.76 -21.45 0.09
N ALA A 216 -8.38 -21.98 1.27
CA ALA A 216 -8.15 -23.41 1.48
C ALA A 216 -9.45 -24.23 1.57
N ASN A 217 -10.57 -23.62 1.99
CA ASN A 217 -11.89 -24.27 2.06
C ASN A 217 -12.60 -24.34 0.70
N LEU A 218 -12.22 -23.50 -0.27
CA LEU A 218 -12.77 -23.52 -1.62
C LEU A 218 -12.10 -24.63 -2.45
N SER A 219 -12.90 -25.47 -3.11
CA SER A 219 -12.38 -26.53 -3.98
C SER A 219 -11.52 -25.96 -5.10
N ALA A 220 -10.29 -26.46 -5.22
CA ALA A 220 -9.34 -26.05 -6.25
C ALA A 220 -9.82 -26.42 -7.68
N ASP A 221 -10.51 -27.55 -7.82
CA ASP A 221 -10.97 -28.09 -9.11
C ASP A 221 -12.40 -27.64 -9.46
N THR A 222 -12.89 -26.56 -8.85
CA THR A 222 -14.25 -26.07 -9.13
C THR A 222 -14.37 -25.47 -10.53
N THR A 223 -15.39 -25.91 -11.28
CA THR A 223 -15.79 -25.31 -12.56
C THR A 223 -16.90 -24.27 -12.39
N ASP A 224 -17.41 -24.06 -11.17
CA ASP A 224 -18.42 -23.03 -10.91
C ASP A 224 -17.82 -21.63 -11.04
N SER A 225 -18.38 -20.85 -11.97
CA SER A 225 -17.98 -19.48 -12.23
C SER A 225 -18.06 -18.56 -11.01
N LEU A 226 -18.99 -18.80 -10.07
CA LEU A 226 -19.12 -17.99 -8.86
C LEU A 226 -18.03 -18.33 -7.84
N ALA A 227 -17.76 -19.61 -7.61
CA ALA A 227 -16.64 -20.07 -6.79
C ALA A 227 -15.28 -19.58 -7.34
N LEU A 228 -15.06 -19.68 -8.65
CA LEU A 228 -13.87 -19.13 -9.32
C LEU A 228 -13.74 -17.62 -9.10
N ARG A 229 -14.82 -16.84 -9.25
CA ARG A 229 -14.76 -15.39 -8.98
C ARG A 229 -14.49 -15.08 -7.51
N ARG A 230 -15.03 -15.87 -6.56
CA ARG A 230 -14.72 -15.72 -5.13
C ARG A 230 -13.25 -15.98 -4.85
N GLN A 231 -12.67 -17.07 -5.37
CA GLN A 231 -11.23 -17.33 -5.26
C GLN A 231 -10.40 -16.16 -5.80
N THR A 232 -10.74 -15.65 -6.99
CA THR A 232 -10.05 -14.48 -7.58
C THR A 232 -10.14 -13.25 -6.67
N ILE A 233 -11.32 -12.91 -6.14
CA ILE A 233 -11.48 -11.77 -5.22
C ILE A 233 -10.66 -11.97 -3.94
N ILE A 234 -10.63 -13.18 -3.37
CA ILE A 234 -9.78 -13.51 -2.22
C ILE A 234 -8.30 -13.32 -2.56
N LYS A 235 -7.80 -13.96 -3.64
CA LYS A 235 -6.41 -13.87 -4.12
C LYS A 235 -5.98 -12.40 -4.35
N ILE A 236 -6.88 -11.55 -4.87
CA ILE A 236 -6.68 -10.10 -5.10
C ILE A 236 -6.59 -9.30 -3.78
N ASN A 237 -7.47 -9.56 -2.81
CA ASN A 237 -7.42 -8.87 -1.52
C ASN A 237 -6.25 -9.36 -0.64
N MET A 238 -5.81 -10.62 -0.79
CA MET A 238 -4.54 -11.11 -0.24
C MET A 238 -3.32 -10.41 -0.82
N GLU A 239 -3.34 -10.01 -2.09
CA GLU A 239 -2.27 -9.17 -2.68
C GLU A 239 -2.28 -7.76 -2.10
N ARG A 240 -3.47 -7.13 -1.94
CA ARG A 240 -3.62 -5.81 -1.29
C ARG A 240 -3.03 -5.81 0.13
N LEU A 241 -3.35 -6.83 0.94
CA LEU A 241 -2.83 -6.98 2.30
C LEU A 241 -1.32 -7.29 2.37
N ARG A 242 -0.67 -7.63 1.25
CA ARG A 242 0.78 -7.81 1.15
C ARG A 242 1.51 -6.53 0.74
N TRP A 243 0.80 -5.46 0.40
CA TRP A 243 1.43 -4.15 0.21
C TRP A 243 1.87 -3.57 1.55
N ASN A 244 3.16 -3.32 1.68
CA ASN A 244 3.82 -2.87 2.91
C ASN A 244 3.53 -1.38 3.18
N THR A 245 2.31 -1.14 3.65
CA THR A 245 1.73 0.17 3.98
C THR A 245 2.18 0.65 5.37
N PRO A 246 1.96 1.92 5.76
CA PRO A 246 2.32 2.40 7.09
C PRO A 246 1.63 1.59 8.20
N ALA A 247 2.33 1.41 9.31
CA ALA A 247 1.76 0.78 10.49
C ALA A 247 0.53 1.57 10.99
N LYS A 248 -0.46 0.83 11.48
CA LYS A 248 -1.65 1.39 12.12
C LYS A 248 -1.33 1.70 13.58
N ASP A 249 -1.69 2.90 14.02
CA ASP A 249 -1.65 3.30 15.42
C ASP A 249 -2.58 2.40 16.25
N SER A 250 -2.43 2.40 17.58
CA SER A 250 -3.37 1.69 18.46
C SER A 250 -4.81 2.22 18.36
N ARG A 251 -5.00 3.45 17.84
CA ARG A 251 -6.30 4.03 17.51
C ARG A 251 -6.24 4.74 16.16
N TYR A 252 -7.15 4.41 15.25
CA TYR A 252 -7.21 5.00 13.91
C TYR A 252 -8.63 4.99 13.33
N LEU A 253 -8.85 5.83 12.34
CA LEU A 253 -10.05 5.81 11.49
C LEU A 253 -9.78 5.04 10.21
N TRP A 254 -10.74 4.21 9.81
CA TRP A 254 -10.65 3.41 8.60
C TRP A 254 -11.89 3.57 7.73
N VAL A 255 -11.71 4.09 6.52
CA VAL A 255 -12.74 4.14 5.48
C VAL A 255 -12.44 3.05 4.46
N ASN A 256 -13.29 2.04 4.36
CA ASN A 256 -13.23 1.07 3.27
C ASN A 256 -14.20 1.51 2.17
N ILE A 257 -13.68 1.97 1.02
CA ILE A 257 -14.47 2.58 -0.06
C ILE A 257 -15.59 1.63 -0.57
N PRO A 258 -15.31 0.38 -1.00
CA PRO A 258 -16.33 -0.61 -1.39
C PRO A 258 -17.41 -0.89 -0.34
N ALA A 259 -17.06 -0.87 0.94
CA ALA A 259 -18.01 -1.10 2.03
C ALA A 259 -18.90 0.12 2.32
N PHE A 260 -18.56 1.30 1.78
CA PHE A 260 -19.20 2.58 2.08
C PHE A 260 -19.30 2.82 3.61
N LYS A 261 -18.25 2.45 4.35
CA LYS A 261 -18.22 2.40 5.83
C LYS A 261 -16.97 3.10 6.36
N LEU A 262 -17.14 3.89 7.43
CA LEU A 262 -16.07 4.39 8.29
C LEU A 262 -16.12 3.66 9.62
N GLN A 263 -14.99 3.21 10.13
CA GLN A 263 -14.85 2.57 11.44
C GLN A 263 -13.86 3.37 12.30
N TRP A 264 -14.20 3.56 13.57
CA TRP A 264 -13.25 3.91 14.62
C TRP A 264 -12.69 2.61 15.17
N VAL A 265 -11.38 2.40 15.03
CA VAL A 265 -10.71 1.16 15.44
C VAL A 265 -9.78 1.46 16.60
N GLU A 266 -9.88 0.66 17.67
CA GLU A 266 -8.93 0.67 18.79
C GLU A 266 -8.41 -0.76 19.03
N ASN A 267 -7.09 -0.92 19.13
CA ASN A 267 -6.41 -2.20 19.39
C ASN A 267 -6.91 -3.34 18.46
N ASN A 268 -7.06 -3.04 17.17
CA ASN A 268 -7.61 -3.90 16.12
C ASN A 268 -9.09 -4.32 16.26
N LYS A 269 -9.88 -3.64 17.11
CA LYS A 269 -11.34 -3.84 17.23
C LYS A 269 -12.10 -2.58 16.83
N ALA A 270 -13.19 -2.73 16.09
CA ALA A 270 -14.09 -1.61 15.82
C ALA A 270 -14.83 -1.24 17.12
N VAL A 271 -14.75 0.02 17.54
CA VAL A 271 -15.48 0.55 18.71
C VAL A 271 -16.84 1.09 18.29
N PHE A 272 -16.88 1.76 17.13
CA PHE A 272 -18.11 2.05 16.42
C PHE A 272 -17.84 2.19 14.93
N ASP A 273 -18.92 2.16 14.17
CA ASP A 273 -18.91 2.49 12.76
C ASP A 273 -20.02 3.48 12.40
N MET A 274 -19.93 3.97 11.16
CA MET A 274 -20.89 4.88 10.57
C MET A 274 -20.84 4.78 9.03
N LYS A 275 -21.93 5.13 8.34
CA LYS A 275 -21.99 5.06 6.87
C LYS A 275 -21.28 6.25 6.24
N VAL A 276 -20.63 6.01 5.11
CA VAL A 276 -20.08 7.08 4.28
C VAL A 276 -20.67 7.10 2.87
N CYS A 277 -20.62 8.28 2.24
CA CYS A 277 -20.77 8.45 0.79
C CYS A 277 -19.44 8.87 0.18
N VAL A 278 -18.96 8.07 -0.78
CA VAL A 278 -17.66 8.23 -1.44
C VAL A 278 -17.84 8.78 -2.85
N GLY A 279 -16.73 9.02 -3.52
CA GLY A 279 -16.64 9.45 -4.92
C GLY A 279 -17.46 8.62 -5.90
N GLN A 280 -17.99 9.24 -6.96
CA GLN A 280 -18.56 8.50 -8.09
C GLN A 280 -17.45 7.76 -8.87
N PRO A 281 -17.74 6.59 -9.46
CA PRO A 281 -16.81 5.93 -10.38
C PRO A 281 -16.54 6.78 -11.62
N LYS A 282 -15.47 6.45 -12.36
CA LYS A 282 -15.28 6.95 -13.73
C LYS A 282 -16.51 6.60 -14.60
N PRO A 283 -16.94 7.48 -15.52
CA PRO A 283 -17.90 7.13 -16.57
C PRO A 283 -17.37 5.98 -17.45
N ALA A 284 -18.29 5.21 -18.03
CA ALA A 284 -17.95 4.21 -19.04
C ALA A 284 -17.23 4.87 -20.22
N GLY A 285 -16.18 4.23 -20.74
CA GLY A 285 -15.37 4.79 -21.84
C GLY A 285 -14.44 5.95 -21.45
N TYR A 286 -14.17 6.17 -20.15
CA TYR A 286 -13.31 7.25 -19.64
C TYR A 286 -12.01 7.46 -20.42
N ASP A 287 -11.27 6.39 -20.74
CA ASP A 287 -9.99 6.49 -21.44
C ASP A 287 -10.17 7.00 -22.89
N THR A 288 -11.23 6.56 -23.59
CA THR A 288 -11.61 7.07 -24.91
C THR A 288 -12.02 8.55 -24.86
N MET A 289 -12.79 8.95 -23.84
CA MET A 289 -13.15 10.35 -23.62
C MET A 289 -11.90 11.20 -23.33
N LEU A 290 -10.95 10.68 -22.55
CA LEU A 290 -9.71 11.37 -22.21
C LEU A 290 -8.81 11.57 -23.44
N LEU A 291 -8.73 10.55 -24.31
CA LEU A 291 -8.06 10.67 -25.62
C LEU A 291 -8.73 11.69 -26.53
N LYS A 292 -10.08 11.76 -26.54
CA LYS A 292 -10.82 12.81 -27.27
C LYS A 292 -10.47 14.19 -26.73
N TYR A 293 -10.54 14.40 -25.41
CA TYR A 293 -10.15 15.65 -24.75
C TYR A 293 -8.71 16.05 -25.07
N PHE A 294 -7.76 15.11 -25.08
CA PHE A 294 -6.38 15.44 -25.41
C PHE A 294 -6.20 15.95 -26.84
N LYS A 295 -7.06 15.54 -27.79
CA LYS A 295 -7.10 16.06 -29.16
C LYS A 295 -7.82 17.41 -29.26
N THR A 296 -9.00 17.55 -28.67
CA THR A 296 -9.86 18.74 -28.87
C THR A 296 -9.55 19.90 -27.90
N LYS A 297 -9.00 19.60 -26.73
CA LYS A 297 -8.85 20.48 -25.56
C LYS A 297 -10.14 21.17 -25.09
N LYS A 298 -11.31 20.78 -25.59
CA LYS A 298 -12.61 21.36 -25.19
C LYS A 298 -13.03 20.84 -23.83
N ILE A 299 -13.44 21.71 -22.91
CA ILE A 299 -13.85 21.30 -21.56
C ILE A 299 -15.00 20.27 -21.56
N ASP A 300 -15.95 20.35 -22.51
CA ASP A 300 -17.05 19.39 -22.67
C ASP A 300 -16.59 17.96 -23.01
N ASP A 301 -15.41 17.79 -23.61
CA ASP A 301 -14.86 16.47 -23.92
C ASP A 301 -14.09 15.87 -22.72
N LYS A 302 -13.80 16.66 -21.68
CA LYS A 302 -12.97 16.26 -20.54
C LYS A 302 -13.77 15.34 -19.60
N PRO A 303 -13.44 14.04 -19.50
CA PRO A 303 -14.13 13.17 -18.57
C PRO A 303 -13.73 13.51 -17.14
N LEU A 304 -14.71 13.54 -16.24
CA LEU A 304 -14.50 13.75 -14.82
C LEU A 304 -14.09 12.45 -14.13
N ASN A 305 -13.17 12.54 -13.17
CA ASN A 305 -12.85 11.45 -12.25
C ASN A 305 -13.17 11.95 -10.85
N HIS A 306 -14.25 11.39 -10.28
CA HIS A 306 -14.72 11.69 -8.94
C HIS A 306 -14.38 10.60 -7.93
N GLU A 307 -13.61 9.57 -8.31
CA GLU A 307 -13.23 8.48 -7.42
C GLU A 307 -12.53 9.06 -6.18
N THR A 308 -12.92 8.61 -4.98
CA THR A 308 -12.18 8.94 -3.77
C THR A 308 -10.77 8.36 -3.85
N THR A 309 -9.77 9.20 -3.56
CA THR A 309 -8.37 8.78 -3.52
C THR A 309 -8.14 7.82 -2.35
N ILE A 310 -7.43 6.73 -2.62
CA ILE A 310 -6.93 5.80 -1.61
C ILE A 310 -5.69 6.43 -0.97
N LEU A 311 -5.71 6.68 0.34
CA LEU A 311 -4.62 7.40 1.02
C LEU A 311 -4.49 7.06 2.50
N CYS A 312 -3.35 7.43 3.07
CA CYS A 312 -3.07 7.39 4.50
C CYS A 312 -2.64 8.78 4.93
N SER A 313 -3.29 9.34 5.96
CA SER A 313 -3.00 10.68 6.48
C SER A 313 -3.39 10.77 7.96
N ARG A 314 -3.42 11.98 8.54
CA ARG A 314 -3.81 12.24 9.93
C ARG A 314 -4.77 13.43 10.01
N ILE A 315 -5.94 13.24 10.62
CA ILE A 315 -6.90 14.31 10.88
C ILE A 315 -6.35 15.18 12.01
N ASN A 316 -5.94 16.39 11.63
CA ASN A 316 -5.29 17.35 12.52
C ASN A 316 -6.24 18.49 12.95
N THR A 317 -7.34 18.72 12.22
CA THR A 317 -8.26 19.85 12.48
C THR A 317 -9.71 19.51 12.17
N ILE A 318 -10.64 19.93 13.03
CA ILE A 318 -12.08 19.97 12.74
C ILE A 318 -12.49 21.42 12.50
N GLN A 319 -13.05 21.71 11.32
CA GLN A 319 -13.67 22.99 10.99
C GLN A 319 -15.19 22.88 11.20
N LEU A 320 -15.69 23.61 12.20
CA LEU A 320 -17.13 23.81 12.43
C LEU A 320 -17.67 24.91 11.52
N ASN A 321 -18.92 24.74 11.08
CA ASN A 321 -19.63 25.66 10.18
C ASN A 321 -18.74 26.06 8.98
N PRO A 322 -18.26 25.09 8.18
CA PRO A 322 -17.32 25.36 7.10
C PRO A 322 -17.92 26.29 6.06
N ASN A 323 -17.12 27.27 5.63
CA ASN A 323 -17.31 27.90 4.34
C ASN A 323 -16.80 26.94 3.25
N TRP A 324 -17.51 26.85 2.12
CA TRP A 324 -17.08 26.02 0.99
C TRP A 324 -16.59 26.88 -0.16
N ASN A 325 -15.27 26.88 -0.38
CA ASN A 325 -14.67 27.41 -1.61
C ASN A 325 -14.92 26.39 -2.73
N ILE A 326 -15.74 26.74 -3.71
CA ILE A 326 -16.21 25.79 -4.72
C ILE A 326 -15.09 25.51 -5.74
N PRO A 327 -14.67 24.24 -5.95
CA PRO A 327 -13.65 23.90 -6.94
C PRO A 327 -14.01 24.37 -8.35
N ALA A 328 -13.01 24.80 -9.12
CA ALA A 328 -13.22 25.28 -10.49
C ALA A 328 -13.97 24.27 -11.38
N SER A 329 -13.73 22.96 -11.20
CA SER A 329 -14.46 21.90 -11.92
C SER A 329 -15.96 21.90 -11.62
N ILE A 330 -16.37 22.13 -10.37
CA ILE A 330 -17.79 22.17 -9.95
C ILE A 330 -18.42 23.50 -10.42
N ALA A 331 -17.69 24.61 -10.27
CA ALA A 331 -18.10 25.91 -10.80
C ALA A 331 -18.38 25.85 -12.32
N GLN A 332 -17.54 25.15 -13.07
CA GLN A 332 -17.64 24.99 -14.52
C GLN A 332 -18.71 23.97 -14.94
N ASN A 333 -18.79 22.80 -14.31
CA ASN A 333 -19.63 21.70 -14.80
C ASN A 333 -21.01 21.60 -14.16
N GLU A 334 -21.26 22.30 -13.04
CA GLU A 334 -22.54 22.27 -12.33
C GLU A 334 -23.09 23.69 -12.13
N ILE A 335 -22.40 24.53 -11.36
CA ILE A 335 -22.92 25.85 -10.92
C ILE A 335 -23.25 26.75 -12.11
N TYR A 336 -22.39 26.78 -13.14
CA TYR A 336 -22.65 27.50 -14.38
C TYR A 336 -24.02 27.15 -14.99
N TYR A 337 -24.34 25.86 -15.12
CA TYR A 337 -25.63 25.43 -15.68
C TYR A 337 -26.79 25.68 -14.73
N SER A 338 -26.58 25.56 -13.42
CA SER A 338 -27.59 25.89 -12.40
C SER A 338 -28.01 27.36 -12.50
N ILE A 339 -27.07 28.29 -12.63
CA ILE A 339 -27.33 29.73 -12.84
C ILE A 339 -28.07 29.98 -14.17
N LEU A 340 -27.72 29.26 -15.24
CA LEU A 340 -28.40 29.40 -16.53
C LEU A 340 -29.84 28.90 -16.53
N LYS A 341 -30.19 28.00 -15.60
CA LYS A 341 -31.52 27.43 -15.41
C LYS A 341 -32.36 28.25 -14.42
N ASP A 342 -31.75 28.75 -13.36
CA ASP A 342 -32.37 29.53 -12.29
C ASP A 342 -31.47 30.75 -11.96
N PRO A 343 -31.88 31.99 -12.34
CA PRO A 343 -31.13 33.20 -12.04
C PRO A 343 -30.91 33.44 -10.53
N ASP A 344 -31.84 33.00 -9.69
CA ASP A 344 -31.80 33.19 -8.24
C ASP A 344 -31.00 32.09 -7.52
N TYR A 345 -30.51 31.07 -8.26
CA TYR A 345 -29.81 29.91 -7.73
C TYR A 345 -28.72 30.26 -6.71
N LEU A 346 -27.93 31.30 -6.98
CA LEU A 346 -26.84 31.73 -6.10
C LEU A 346 -27.35 32.28 -4.76
N VAL A 347 -28.45 33.05 -4.79
CA VAL A 347 -29.07 33.60 -3.58
C VAL A 347 -29.74 32.47 -2.80
N ASN A 348 -30.52 31.63 -3.49
CA ASN A 348 -31.24 30.49 -2.92
C ASN A 348 -30.31 29.44 -2.27
N ASN A 349 -29.06 29.34 -2.71
CA ASN A 349 -28.06 28.43 -2.16
C ASN A 349 -26.99 29.13 -1.28
N ASN A 350 -27.16 30.41 -0.93
CA ASN A 350 -26.23 31.19 -0.11
C ASN A 350 -24.79 31.19 -0.64
N MET A 351 -24.65 31.47 -1.95
CA MET A 351 -23.37 31.51 -2.67
C MET A 351 -22.97 32.94 -3.05
N ARG A 352 -21.75 33.34 -2.68
CA ARG A 352 -21.11 34.60 -3.11
C ARG A 352 -20.25 34.37 -4.35
N VAL A 353 -20.28 35.35 -5.25
CA VAL A 353 -19.45 35.41 -6.47
C VAL A 353 -18.30 36.39 -6.26
N TYR A 354 -17.11 36.03 -6.75
CA TYR A 354 -15.91 36.86 -6.68
C TYR A 354 -15.24 36.95 -8.05
N PHE A 355 -14.63 38.10 -8.35
CA PHE A 355 -13.81 38.35 -9.53
C PHE A 355 -12.48 38.96 -9.07
N HIS A 356 -11.37 38.28 -9.35
CA HIS A 356 -10.04 38.63 -8.79
C HIS A 356 -10.13 38.94 -7.27
N GLU A 357 -10.68 37.99 -6.51
CA GLU A 357 -10.89 38.05 -5.05
C GLU A 357 -11.84 39.15 -4.53
N LYS A 358 -12.30 40.06 -5.39
CA LYS A 358 -13.31 41.08 -5.03
C LYS A 358 -14.72 40.51 -5.14
N ARG A 359 -15.51 40.64 -4.08
CA ARG A 359 -16.92 40.20 -4.04
C ARG A 359 -17.75 41.01 -5.05
N ILE A 360 -18.56 40.32 -5.86
CA ILE A 360 -19.61 40.93 -6.67
C ILE A 360 -20.89 40.99 -5.83
N ASN A 361 -21.39 42.19 -5.55
CA ASN A 361 -22.61 42.40 -4.76
C ASN A 361 -23.92 42.20 -5.55
N ARG A 362 -23.85 42.31 -6.89
CA ARG A 362 -24.98 42.13 -7.83
C ARG A 362 -24.67 41.07 -8.90
N PRO A 363 -24.56 39.77 -8.52
CA PRO A 363 -24.21 38.70 -9.45
C PRO A 363 -25.28 38.45 -10.54
N ASP A 364 -26.50 38.94 -10.32
CA ASP A 364 -27.61 38.99 -11.28
C ASP A 364 -27.32 39.86 -12.51
N THR A 365 -26.44 40.87 -12.38
CA THR A 365 -26.04 41.74 -13.50
C THR A 365 -25.02 41.09 -14.44
N ILE A 366 -24.43 39.95 -14.04
CA ILE A 366 -23.46 39.21 -14.87
C ILE A 366 -24.21 38.52 -16.01
N ARG A 367 -23.78 38.76 -17.26
CA ARG A 367 -24.33 38.10 -18.45
C ARG A 367 -23.78 36.68 -18.58
N TRP A 368 -24.18 35.77 -17.70
CA TRP A 368 -23.66 34.40 -17.57
C TRP A 368 -23.55 33.62 -18.89
N ARG A 369 -24.53 33.74 -19.80
CA ARG A 369 -24.51 33.10 -21.13
C ARG A 369 -23.34 33.54 -22.04
N ARG A 370 -22.68 34.66 -21.74
CA ARG A 370 -21.52 35.18 -22.49
C ARG A 370 -20.18 34.81 -21.86
N ILE A 371 -20.17 34.11 -20.71
CA ILE A 371 -18.93 33.77 -20.01
C ILE A 371 -18.29 32.52 -20.63
N ASN A 372 -17.01 32.64 -21.01
CA ASN A 372 -16.22 31.48 -21.42
C ASN A 372 -15.95 30.58 -20.21
N ARG A 373 -16.72 29.51 -20.10
CA ARG A 373 -16.65 28.52 -19.02
C ARG A 373 -15.27 27.88 -18.86
N GLN A 374 -14.55 27.60 -19.95
CA GLN A 374 -13.19 27.03 -19.90
C GLN A 374 -12.17 28.02 -19.34
N LYS A 375 -12.43 29.33 -19.45
CA LYS A 375 -11.67 30.42 -18.83
C LYS A 375 -12.54 31.19 -17.81
N MET A 376 -13.29 30.46 -16.97
CA MET A 376 -14.21 31.02 -15.98
C MET A 376 -13.46 32.04 -15.10
N PRO A 377 -13.79 33.35 -15.15
CA PRO A 377 -13.05 34.38 -14.42
C PRO A 377 -13.59 34.59 -12.99
N TYR A 378 -14.70 33.93 -12.66
CA TYR A 378 -15.37 34.03 -11.37
C TYR A 378 -15.07 32.82 -10.49
N THR A 379 -14.85 33.06 -9.21
CA THR A 379 -14.84 32.03 -8.17
C THR A 379 -16.09 32.13 -7.31
N PHE A 380 -16.49 31.02 -6.72
CA PHE A 380 -17.72 30.91 -5.93
C PHE A 380 -17.39 30.38 -4.53
N LYS A 381 -18.08 30.94 -3.54
CA LYS A 381 -17.99 30.51 -2.14
C LYS A 381 -19.39 30.33 -1.60
N GLN A 382 -19.72 29.15 -1.09
CA GLN A 382 -20.93 28.94 -0.31
C GLN A 382 -20.62 29.25 1.16
N ASP A 383 -21.40 30.13 1.78
CA ASP A 383 -21.18 30.48 3.18
C ASP A 383 -21.71 29.42 4.15
N ALA A 384 -21.16 29.43 5.35
CA ALA A 384 -21.63 28.66 6.48
C ALA A 384 -23.14 28.88 6.73
N SER A 385 -23.93 27.82 6.60
CA SER A 385 -25.38 27.81 6.76
C SER A 385 -25.88 26.36 6.79
N ASP A 386 -27.13 26.13 7.19
CA ASP A 386 -27.74 24.78 7.14
C ASP A 386 -27.91 24.24 5.70
N LEU A 387 -27.76 25.10 4.68
CA LEU A 387 -27.75 24.75 3.26
C LEU A 387 -26.35 24.43 2.71
N ASN A 388 -25.28 24.59 3.49
CA ASN A 388 -23.92 24.41 3.00
C ASN A 388 -23.65 22.95 2.58
N ALA A 389 -23.10 22.73 1.39
CA ALA A 389 -22.87 21.38 0.86
C ALA A 389 -21.90 20.53 1.71
N LEU A 390 -21.02 21.18 2.50
CA LEU A 390 -20.13 20.55 3.48
C LEU A 390 -20.76 20.33 4.86
N GLY A 391 -22.03 20.71 5.04
CA GLY A 391 -22.76 20.63 6.30
C GLY A 391 -22.11 21.45 7.41
N LYS A 392 -22.21 20.96 8.65
CA LYS A 392 -21.74 21.66 9.86
C LYS A 392 -20.33 21.31 10.30
N PHE A 393 -19.75 20.24 9.76
CA PHE A 393 -18.44 19.71 10.16
C PHE A 393 -17.60 19.34 8.94
N LYS A 394 -16.33 19.75 8.94
CA LYS A 394 -15.32 19.31 7.97
C LYS A 394 -14.06 18.89 8.73
N PHE A 395 -13.63 17.66 8.51
CA PHE A 395 -12.43 17.07 9.10
C PHE A 395 -11.28 17.20 8.10
N ILE A 396 -10.20 17.83 8.53
CA ILE A 396 -9.07 18.25 7.68
C ILE A 396 -7.84 17.41 8.05
N PHE A 397 -7.19 16.92 7.00
CA PHE A 397 -5.98 16.10 7.02
C PHE A 397 -5.16 16.42 5.76
N ASP A 398 -3.85 16.24 5.83
CA ASP A 398 -2.95 16.64 4.76
C ASP A 398 -3.03 15.65 3.58
N ASN A 399 -3.28 16.15 2.37
CA ASN A 399 -3.33 15.33 1.16
C ASN A 399 -3.20 16.19 -0.11
N GLU A 400 -2.59 15.63 -1.16
CA GLU A 400 -2.42 16.30 -2.47
C GLU A 400 -3.73 16.35 -3.28
N SER A 401 -4.70 15.50 -2.94
CA SER A 401 -5.97 15.35 -3.66
C SER A 401 -7.04 16.41 -3.30
N SER A 402 -6.78 17.31 -2.36
CA SER A 402 -7.76 18.27 -1.80
C SER A 402 -9.06 17.64 -1.30
N ILE A 403 -9.02 16.39 -0.83
CA ILE A 403 -10.17 15.69 -0.26
C ILE A 403 -10.28 15.89 1.25
N TYR A 404 -11.50 15.73 1.77
CA TYR A 404 -11.82 15.87 3.19
C TYR A 404 -12.87 14.82 3.58
N LEU A 405 -12.99 14.58 4.89
CA LEU A 405 -14.19 13.99 5.48
C LEU A 405 -15.12 15.16 5.86
N HIS A 406 -16.42 15.08 5.59
CA HIS A 406 -17.34 16.18 5.90
C HIS A 406 -18.79 15.75 6.09
N ASP A 407 -19.58 16.63 6.72
CA ASP A 407 -21.03 16.52 6.86
C ASP A 407 -21.76 16.82 5.53
N THR A 408 -23.07 16.57 5.46
CA THR A 408 -23.90 17.05 4.35
C THR A 408 -25.35 17.23 4.81
N PRO A 409 -26.05 18.30 4.38
CA PRO A 409 -27.46 18.47 4.69
C PRO A 409 -28.33 17.42 3.98
N ASN A 410 -27.90 16.89 2.84
CA ASN A 410 -28.62 15.83 2.13
C ASN A 410 -28.26 14.44 2.68
N LYS A 411 -28.89 14.06 3.80
CA LYS A 411 -28.72 12.75 4.43
C LYS A 411 -29.35 11.58 3.65
N LYS A 412 -30.15 11.84 2.62
CA LYS A 412 -30.93 10.82 1.88
C LYS A 412 -30.05 9.74 1.24
N ALA A 413 -28.82 10.08 0.84
CA ALA A 413 -27.86 9.14 0.26
C ALA A 413 -27.40 8.03 1.24
N PHE A 414 -27.42 8.27 2.56
CA PHE A 414 -27.04 7.24 3.56
C PHE A 414 -28.11 6.15 3.75
N LEU A 415 -29.29 6.32 3.14
CA LEU A 415 -30.33 5.30 3.06
C LEU A 415 -30.10 4.32 1.89
N SER A 416 -29.25 4.67 0.92
CA SER A 416 -28.90 3.79 -0.20
C SER A 416 -27.84 2.76 0.20
N ASN A 417 -27.92 1.55 -0.38
CA ASN A 417 -26.85 0.55 -0.32
C ASN A 417 -25.63 0.95 -1.16
N TYR A 418 -25.84 1.62 -2.29
CA TYR A 418 -24.76 2.14 -3.15
C TYR A 418 -24.58 3.65 -2.92
N ARG A 419 -23.42 4.05 -2.41
CA ARG A 419 -23.16 5.41 -1.91
C ARG A 419 -21.99 6.13 -2.60
N ALA A 420 -21.67 5.73 -3.82
CA ALA A 420 -20.70 6.41 -4.69
C ALA A 420 -21.37 7.61 -5.40
N VAL A 421 -21.49 8.74 -4.68
CA VAL A 421 -22.28 9.93 -5.10
C VAL A 421 -21.57 11.26 -4.88
N SER A 422 -20.34 11.25 -4.36
CA SER A 422 -19.55 12.45 -4.05
C SER A 422 -18.58 12.81 -5.18
N HIS A 423 -17.97 14.00 -5.07
CA HIS A 423 -16.95 14.52 -5.98
C HIS A 423 -15.50 14.14 -5.56
N GLY A 424 -15.32 13.01 -4.88
CA GLY A 424 -14.04 12.51 -4.36
C GLY A 424 -13.88 12.61 -2.84
N CYS A 425 -14.45 13.64 -2.20
CA CYS A 425 -14.53 13.73 -0.74
C CYS A 425 -15.43 12.65 -0.14
N VAL A 426 -15.22 12.35 1.15
CA VAL A 426 -15.99 11.36 1.91
C VAL A 426 -17.01 12.09 2.78
N ARG A 427 -18.30 11.84 2.56
CA ARG A 427 -19.37 12.37 3.44
C ARG A 427 -19.63 11.38 4.55
N VAL A 428 -19.75 11.84 5.80
CA VAL A 428 -20.11 11.02 6.96
C VAL A 428 -21.58 11.23 7.36
N ASP A 429 -22.26 10.17 7.80
CA ASP A 429 -23.65 10.24 8.26
C ASP A 429 -23.79 10.89 9.64
N ASP A 430 -22.94 10.52 10.61
CA ASP A 430 -22.89 11.10 11.96
C ASP A 430 -21.56 11.82 12.27
N PRO A 431 -21.35 13.04 11.73
CA PRO A 431 -20.17 13.85 12.01
C PRO A 431 -20.11 14.33 13.47
N LEU A 432 -21.24 14.37 14.18
CA LEU A 432 -21.26 14.83 15.56
C LEU A 432 -20.62 13.77 16.45
N LYS A 433 -21.06 12.51 16.34
CA LYS A 433 -20.45 11.37 17.03
C LYS A 433 -18.95 11.23 16.73
N LEU A 434 -18.55 11.44 15.47
CA LEU A 434 -17.11 11.44 15.12
C LEU A 434 -16.36 12.58 15.84
N THR A 435 -16.95 13.78 15.88
CA THR A 435 -16.35 14.94 16.55
C THR A 435 -16.26 14.75 18.06
N GLU A 436 -17.30 14.20 18.68
CA GLU A 436 -17.36 13.91 20.12
C GLU A 436 -16.29 12.88 20.51
N ALA A 437 -16.12 11.81 19.72
CA ALA A 437 -15.07 10.82 19.92
C ALA A 437 -13.65 11.39 19.72
N LEU A 438 -13.44 12.23 18.69
CA LEU A 438 -12.13 12.88 18.42
C LEU A 438 -11.71 13.88 19.50
N VAL A 439 -12.68 14.55 20.14
CA VAL A 439 -12.41 15.62 21.12
C VAL A 439 -12.34 15.09 22.56
N ASN A 440 -13.14 14.07 22.89
CA ASN A 440 -13.13 13.34 24.17
C ASN A 440 -13.05 14.23 25.44
N ASP A 441 -13.82 15.32 25.45
CA ASP A 441 -13.87 16.31 26.52
C ASP A 441 -15.28 16.91 26.55
N THR A 442 -16.05 16.63 27.60
CA THR A 442 -17.47 17.02 27.71
C THR A 442 -17.69 18.52 27.60
N ASN A 443 -16.81 19.33 28.20
CA ASN A 443 -16.93 20.79 28.15
C ASN A 443 -16.67 21.30 26.73
N LYS A 444 -15.66 20.75 26.03
CA LYS A 444 -15.42 21.09 24.62
C LYS A 444 -16.56 20.59 23.72
N VAL A 445 -17.12 19.41 23.98
CA VAL A 445 -18.28 18.86 23.25
C VAL A 445 -19.49 19.79 23.37
N ASP A 446 -19.84 20.27 24.55
CA ASP A 446 -21.00 21.17 24.69
C ASP A 446 -20.79 22.53 24.03
N ASN A 447 -19.56 23.05 24.07
CA ASN A 447 -19.17 24.19 23.23
C ASN A 447 -19.42 23.88 21.75
N ILE A 448 -18.89 22.77 21.22
CA ILE A 448 -19.04 22.35 19.81
C ILE A 448 -20.50 22.26 19.41
N ARG A 449 -21.33 21.59 20.21
CA ARG A 449 -22.76 21.41 19.97
C ARG A 449 -23.45 22.77 19.83
N MET A 450 -23.24 23.68 20.79
CA MET A 450 -23.78 25.04 20.71
C MET A 450 -23.25 25.82 19.49
N GLU A 451 -21.97 25.65 19.12
CA GLU A 451 -21.37 26.29 17.94
C GLU A 451 -21.97 25.79 16.62
N VAL A 452 -22.46 24.56 16.53
CA VAL A 452 -23.21 24.06 15.35
C VAL A 452 -24.73 24.23 15.47
N GLY A 453 -25.21 24.87 16.54
CA GLY A 453 -26.64 25.16 16.79
C GLY A 453 -27.44 23.98 17.35
N LEU A 454 -26.76 23.01 17.96
CA LEU A 454 -27.34 21.88 18.68
C LEU A 454 -27.38 22.16 20.19
N LYS A 455 -28.32 21.52 20.89
CA LYS A 455 -28.42 21.61 22.35
C LYS A 455 -27.18 20.97 23.01
N PRO A 456 -26.62 21.58 24.08
CA PRO A 456 -25.61 20.93 24.92
C PRO A 456 -26.19 19.69 25.62
N LEU A 457 -25.30 18.81 26.08
CA LEU A 457 -25.59 17.66 26.93
C LEU A 457 -25.78 18.10 28.39
N SER A 458 -24.94 19.02 28.88
CA SER A 458 -25.03 19.60 30.21
C SER A 458 -26.19 20.58 30.35
N LEU A 459 -27.02 20.37 31.37
CA LEU A 459 -28.07 21.32 31.75
C LEU A 459 -27.51 22.70 32.10
N LYS A 460 -26.27 22.78 32.60
CA LYS A 460 -25.62 24.04 33.03
C LYS A 460 -25.41 25.01 31.87
N ASP A 461 -25.21 24.51 30.65
CA ASP A 461 -25.02 25.35 29.45
C ASP A 461 -26.34 25.78 28.78
N THR A 462 -27.51 25.36 29.28
CA THR A 462 -28.82 25.67 28.67
C THR A 462 -29.08 27.18 28.53
N THR A 463 -28.72 27.98 29.54
CA THR A 463 -28.89 29.44 29.51
C THR A 463 -28.00 30.08 28.44
N ARG A 464 -26.76 29.61 28.33
CA ARG A 464 -25.79 30.06 27.32
C ARG A 464 -26.22 29.67 25.91
N TYR A 465 -26.73 28.44 25.73
CA TYR A 465 -27.33 27.99 24.48
C TYR A 465 -28.49 28.90 24.04
N LYS A 466 -29.44 29.20 24.94
CA LYS A 466 -30.55 30.13 24.64
C LYS A 466 -30.05 31.49 24.15
N ALA A 467 -29.03 32.06 24.80
CA ALA A 467 -28.43 33.32 24.39
C ALA A 467 -27.72 33.25 23.02
N ILE A 468 -27.08 32.12 22.68
CA ILE A 468 -26.48 31.88 21.35
C ILE A 468 -27.57 31.79 20.27
N GLN A 469 -28.65 31.04 20.53
CA GLN A 469 -29.75 30.90 19.58
C GLN A 469 -30.49 32.24 19.37
N ALA A 470 -30.70 33.03 20.41
CA ALA A 470 -31.26 34.38 20.29
C ALA A 470 -30.40 35.28 19.38
N LYS A 471 -29.07 35.24 19.52
CA LYS A 471 -28.15 35.98 18.62
C LYS A 471 -28.22 35.49 17.16
N ARG A 472 -28.41 34.19 16.93
CA ARG A 472 -28.57 33.62 15.58
C ARG A 472 -29.89 34.00 14.90
N ALA A 473 -30.94 34.25 15.68
CA ALA A 473 -32.24 34.66 15.16
C ALA A 473 -32.28 36.13 14.70
N VAL A 474 -31.25 36.93 14.98
CA VAL A 474 -31.18 38.33 14.55
C VAL A 474 -31.00 38.41 13.02
N ARG A 475 -31.83 39.21 12.35
CA ARG A 475 -31.74 39.45 10.90
C ARG A 475 -30.35 39.98 10.54
N GLY A 476 -29.69 39.33 9.57
CA GLY A 476 -28.34 39.68 9.14
C GLY A 476 -27.21 39.02 9.96
N PHE A 477 -27.52 38.08 10.87
CA PHE A 477 -26.51 37.25 11.51
C PHE A 477 -25.74 36.40 10.47
N GLU A 478 -24.42 36.57 10.40
CA GLU A 478 -23.53 35.70 9.61
C GLU A 478 -22.90 34.64 10.51
N LEU A 479 -23.11 33.35 10.17
CA LEU A 479 -22.50 32.23 10.87
C LEU A 479 -20.99 32.18 10.55
N LYS A 480 -20.14 32.17 11.58
CA LYS A 480 -18.69 32.13 11.43
C LYS A 480 -18.16 30.71 11.55
N SER A 481 -17.23 30.34 10.66
CA SER A 481 -16.46 29.11 10.80
C SER A 481 -15.58 29.16 12.05
N LYS A 482 -15.40 28.01 12.71
CA LYS A 482 -14.42 27.84 13.80
C LYS A 482 -13.53 26.64 13.51
N TYR A 483 -12.29 26.69 13.98
CA TYR A 483 -11.29 25.64 13.79
C TYR A 483 -10.88 25.07 15.15
N LEU A 484 -10.79 23.75 15.22
CA LEU A 484 -10.44 22.99 16.42
C LEU A 484 -9.27 22.08 16.05
N GLY A 485 -8.07 22.43 16.50
CA GLY A 485 -6.90 21.57 16.34
C GLY A 485 -7.02 20.35 17.24
N LEU A 486 -6.69 19.17 16.71
CA LEU A 486 -6.65 17.91 17.43
C LEU A 486 -5.24 17.65 17.95
N LYS A 487 -5.12 17.31 19.25
CA LYS A 487 -3.87 16.93 19.91
C LYS A 487 -4.16 15.79 20.91
N PRO A 488 -3.71 14.55 20.63
CA PRO A 488 -3.07 14.09 19.40
C PRO A 488 -4.00 14.22 18.19
N ASP A 489 -3.41 14.20 17.00
CA ASP A 489 -4.13 14.01 15.74
C ASP A 489 -4.55 12.54 15.57
N MET A 490 -5.49 12.26 14.67
CA MET A 490 -6.03 10.92 14.46
C MET A 490 -5.62 10.34 13.11
N GLN A 491 -4.95 9.18 13.11
CA GLN A 491 -4.58 8.51 11.86
C GLN A 491 -5.83 8.12 11.05
N LEU A 492 -5.78 8.31 9.73
CA LEU A 492 -6.86 8.00 8.80
C LEU A 492 -6.32 7.16 7.63
N PHE A 493 -6.89 5.98 7.45
CA PHE A 493 -6.75 5.19 6.23
C PHE A 493 -8.03 5.29 5.40
N ILE A 494 -7.90 5.61 4.12
CA ILE A 494 -8.94 5.46 3.11
C ILE A 494 -8.46 4.37 2.16
N ASP A 495 -9.01 3.17 2.32
CA ASP A 495 -8.59 1.93 1.66
C ASP A 495 -9.65 1.42 0.67
N TYR A 496 -9.28 0.37 -0.07
CA TYR A 496 -10.13 -0.29 -1.05
C TYR A 496 -10.01 -1.81 -0.94
N TYR A 497 -10.87 -2.45 -0.14
CA TYR A 497 -10.97 -3.90 -0.04
C TYR A 497 -12.36 -4.38 -0.42
N THR A 498 -12.44 -5.23 -1.44
CA THR A 498 -13.67 -5.86 -1.93
C THR A 498 -13.99 -7.18 -1.23
N CYS A 499 -13.10 -7.69 -0.40
CA CYS A 499 -13.36 -8.80 0.51
C CYS A 499 -12.52 -8.66 1.78
N MET A 500 -13.17 -8.70 2.95
CA MET A 500 -12.58 -8.66 4.29
C MET A 500 -13.45 -9.48 5.26
N PRO A 501 -12.91 -10.04 6.36
CA PRO A 501 -13.75 -10.60 7.41
C PRO A 501 -14.55 -9.52 8.15
N ASP A 502 -15.72 -9.92 8.64
CA ASP A 502 -16.45 -9.20 9.68
C ASP A 502 -15.86 -9.46 11.08
N GLU A 503 -16.52 -8.93 12.11
CA GLU A 503 -16.12 -9.05 13.52
C GLU A 503 -16.19 -10.50 14.04
N ASN A 504 -16.91 -11.40 13.35
CA ASN A 504 -16.97 -12.83 13.65
C ASN A 504 -15.96 -13.66 12.82
N GLY A 505 -15.13 -13.01 12.00
CA GLY A 505 -14.17 -13.66 11.11
C GLY A 505 -14.76 -14.15 9.78
N LYS A 506 -16.06 -13.96 9.53
CA LYS A 506 -16.72 -14.40 8.29
C LYS A 506 -16.44 -13.42 7.16
N LEU A 507 -16.02 -13.91 5.99
CA LEU A 507 -15.76 -13.03 4.85
C LEU A 507 -17.03 -12.34 4.32
N VAL A 508 -16.93 -11.03 4.13
CA VAL A 508 -17.93 -10.16 3.51
C VAL A 508 -17.37 -9.65 2.18
N TYR A 509 -18.14 -9.83 1.12
CA TYR A 509 -17.81 -9.39 -0.23
C TYR A 509 -18.54 -8.08 -0.54
N TYR A 510 -17.83 -7.13 -1.17
CA TYR A 510 -18.34 -5.83 -1.57
C TYR A 510 -18.22 -5.63 -3.08
N ASN A 511 -19.08 -4.80 -3.64
CA ASN A 511 -19.04 -4.45 -5.07
C ASN A 511 -17.74 -3.72 -5.42
N ASP A 512 -17.13 -4.05 -6.57
CA ASP A 512 -15.95 -3.36 -7.07
C ASP A 512 -16.31 -1.98 -7.70
N VAL A 513 -16.66 -1.03 -6.83
CA VAL A 513 -17.20 0.30 -7.13
C VAL A 513 -16.42 1.04 -8.24
N TYR A 514 -15.09 0.97 -8.24
CA TYR A 514 -14.18 1.67 -9.16
C TYR A 514 -13.48 0.74 -10.17
N ARG A 515 -13.89 -0.53 -10.30
CA ARG A 515 -13.26 -1.54 -11.20
C ARG A 515 -11.75 -1.66 -10.97
N MET A 516 -11.37 -1.82 -9.71
CA MET A 516 -9.98 -1.95 -9.28
C MET A 516 -9.55 -3.42 -9.15
N ASP A 517 -10.47 -4.35 -8.89
CA ASP A 517 -10.18 -5.78 -8.85
C ASP A 517 -9.73 -6.24 -10.24
N ASP A 518 -10.51 -5.95 -11.29
CA ASP A 518 -10.21 -6.36 -12.67
C ASP A 518 -8.82 -5.84 -13.15
N LYS A 519 -8.40 -4.67 -12.67
CA LYS A 519 -7.08 -4.09 -12.98
C LYS A 519 -5.96 -4.81 -12.26
N LEU A 520 -6.15 -5.15 -10.98
CA LEU A 520 -5.18 -5.92 -10.22
C LEU A 520 -5.12 -7.37 -10.72
N GLU A 521 -6.26 -7.99 -11.03
CA GLU A 521 -6.37 -9.31 -11.65
C GLU A 521 -5.56 -9.39 -12.94
N LYS A 522 -5.76 -8.43 -13.86
CA LYS A 522 -4.98 -8.38 -15.11
C LYS A 522 -3.48 -8.28 -14.85
N ALA A 523 -3.06 -7.45 -13.89
CA ALA A 523 -1.65 -7.32 -13.50
C ALA A 523 -1.09 -8.55 -12.77
N MET A 524 -1.95 -9.28 -12.05
CA MET A 524 -1.64 -10.48 -11.29
C MET A 524 -1.79 -11.78 -12.09
N SER A 525 -2.34 -11.74 -13.30
CA SER A 525 -2.68 -12.91 -14.13
C SER A 525 -1.58 -13.98 -14.26
N LYS A 526 -0.30 -13.58 -14.34
CA LYS A 526 0.86 -14.50 -14.40
C LYS A 526 1.39 -14.93 -13.02
N TYR A 527 0.92 -14.30 -11.95
CA TYR A 527 1.36 -14.51 -10.57
C TYR A 527 0.36 -15.29 -9.71
N LEU A 528 -0.92 -15.28 -10.05
CA LEU A 528 -1.94 -16.03 -9.33
C LEU A 528 -1.74 -17.54 -9.53
N SER A 529 -1.91 -18.29 -8.44
CA SER A 529 -2.24 -19.71 -8.55
C SER A 529 -3.48 -19.88 -9.43
N LYS A 530 -3.47 -20.89 -10.31
CA LYS A 530 -4.70 -21.33 -10.97
C LYS A 530 -5.66 -21.80 -9.89
#